data_AF-B5SVC1-F1
#
_entry.id   AF-B5SVC1-F1
#
_cell.length_a   1.000
_cell.length_b   1.000
_cell.length_c   1.000
_cell.angle_alpha   90.00
_cell.angle_beta   90.00
_cell.angle_gamma   90.00
#
_symmetry.space_group_name_H-M   'P 1'
#
loop_
_entity.id
_entity.type
_entity.pdbx_description
1 polymer ?
#
loop_
_entity_poly.entity_id
_entity_poly.type
_entity_poly.pdbx_seq_one_letter_code
_entity_poly.pdbx_strand_id
1 'polypeptide(L)'
;KRRNGIFKKAHELTVLCEAKVSLIMFSNTGKFHEYISPSTTTKKIYDMYQTTLGFDLWSSHYERMTETMKKLKDSNNKLRREI
;
A
#
# COMPACT_ATOMS: atom_id res chain seq x y z
N LYS A 1 0.35 23.52 11.14
CA LYS A 1 1.20 23.47 12.35
C LYS A 1 1.32 22.05 12.93
N ARG A 2 0.22 21.38 13.36
CA ARG A 2 0.29 20.00 13.94
C ARG A 2 0.89 18.95 13.00
N ARG A 3 0.45 18.88 11.74
CA ARG A 3 1.01 17.95 10.73
C ARG A 3 2.54 18.03 10.62
N ASN A 4 3.07 19.24 10.45
CA ASN A 4 4.52 19.45 10.36
C ASN A 4 5.25 19.07 11.65
N GLY A 5 4.62 19.27 12.81
CA GLY A 5 5.17 18.80 14.09
C GLY A 5 5.24 17.27 14.18
N ILE A 6 4.22 16.57 13.68
CA ILE A 6 4.23 15.10 13.60
C ILE A 6 5.33 14.63 12.63
N PHE A 7 5.48 15.28 11.47
CA PHE A 7 6.53 14.94 10.51
C PHE A 7 7.92 15.17 11.09
N LYS A 8 8.12 16.25 11.86
CA LYS A 8 9.38 16.51 12.56
C LYS A 8 9.70 15.40 13.57
N LYS A 9 8.71 14.97 14.38
CA LYS A 9 8.90 13.86 15.32
C LYS A 9 9.21 12.54 14.63
N ALA A 10 8.55 12.24 13.50
CA ALA A 10 8.83 11.03 12.72
C ALA A 10 10.26 11.06 12.14
N HIS A 11 10.74 12.22 11.74
CA HIS A 11 12.12 12.42 11.31
C HIS A 11 13.12 12.28 12.47
N GLU A 12 12.84 12.91 13.62
CA GLU A 12 13.66 12.77 14.84
C GLU A 12 13.78 11.28 15.23
N LEU A 13 12.67 10.53 15.21
CA LEU A 13 12.68 9.09 15.51
C LEU A 13 13.50 8.28 14.50
N THR A 14 13.39 8.62 13.22
CA THR A 14 14.18 7.98 12.14
C THR A 14 15.68 8.15 12.40
N VAL A 15 16.11 9.35 12.79
CA VAL A 15 17.52 9.67 12.99
C VAL A 15 18.05 9.13 14.31
N LEU A 16 17.33 9.35 15.42
CA LEU A 16 17.82 9.00 16.76
C LEU A 16 17.85 7.50 17.03
N CYS A 17 16.94 6.75 16.43
CA CYS A 17 16.79 5.32 16.70
C CYS A 17 17.14 4.45 15.48
N GLU A 18 17.62 5.06 14.39
CA GLU A 18 17.84 4.38 13.10
C GLU A 18 16.59 3.62 12.60
N ALA A 19 15.40 4.09 13.02
CA ALA A 19 14.15 3.42 12.78
C ALA A 19 13.64 3.69 11.35
N LYS A 20 13.08 2.65 10.72
CA LYS A 20 12.32 2.81 9.47
C LYS A 20 10.89 3.21 9.82
N VAL A 21 10.53 4.45 9.50
CA VAL A 21 9.23 5.06 9.82
C VAL A 21 8.50 5.44 8.54
N SER A 22 7.20 5.17 8.49
CA SER A 22 6.30 5.68 7.45
C SER A 22 5.03 6.21 8.11
N LEU A 23 4.56 7.35 7.61
CA LEU A 23 3.34 8.00 8.07
C LEU A 23 2.50 8.36 6.85
N ILE A 24 1.26 7.88 6.84
CA ILE A 24 0.26 8.17 5.82
C ILE A 24 -0.89 8.92 6.49
N MET A 25 -1.29 10.07 5.92
CA MET A 25 -2.34 10.91 6.47
C MET A 25 -3.31 11.39 5.38
N PHE A 26 -4.60 11.17 5.61
CA PHE A 26 -5.69 11.70 4.80
C PHE A 26 -6.44 12.76 5.61
N SER A 27 -6.63 13.95 5.04
CA SER A 27 -7.50 14.97 5.66
C SER A 27 -8.97 14.73 5.30
N ASN A 28 -9.87 15.33 6.06
CA ASN A 28 -11.31 15.37 5.72
C ASN A 28 -11.60 16.08 4.39
N THR A 29 -10.62 16.80 3.83
CA THR A 29 -10.69 17.45 2.52
C THR A 29 -10.11 16.58 1.40
N GLY A 30 -9.80 15.30 1.67
CA GLY A 30 -9.23 14.37 0.71
C GLY A 30 -7.76 14.61 0.36
N LYS A 31 -7.07 15.51 1.07
CA LYS A 31 -5.65 15.77 0.80
C LYS A 31 -4.81 14.67 1.42
N PHE A 32 -3.93 14.10 0.59
CA PHE A 32 -2.94 13.13 0.99
C PHE A 32 -1.64 13.83 1.43
N HIS A 33 -1.11 13.38 2.56
CA HIS A 33 0.19 13.78 3.06
C HIS A 33 0.93 12.55 3.55
N GLU A 34 2.20 12.43 3.17
CA GLU A 34 3.06 11.35 3.61
C GLU A 34 4.39 11.85 4.14
N TYR A 35 4.98 11.03 5.01
CA TYR A 35 6.38 11.07 5.39
C TYR A 35 6.93 9.65 5.32
N ILE A 36 8.15 9.52 4.80
CA ILE A 36 8.88 8.27 4.82
C ILE A 36 10.35 8.52 5.17
N SER A 37 10.93 7.62 5.96
CA SER A 37 12.36 7.67 6.27
C SER A 37 13.20 7.65 4.99
N PRO A 38 14.25 8.48 4.87
CA PRO A 38 15.05 8.59 3.63
C PRO A 38 15.71 7.29 3.16
N SER A 39 15.97 6.35 4.10
CA SER A 39 16.62 5.07 3.83
C SER A 39 15.66 3.99 3.30
N THR A 40 14.37 4.28 3.15
CA THR A 40 13.36 3.29 2.76
C THR A 40 12.36 3.84 1.75
N THR A 41 11.51 2.95 1.23
CA THR A 41 10.41 3.29 0.32
C THR A 41 9.11 2.70 0.85
N THR A 42 7.98 3.25 0.40
CA THR A 42 6.65 2.84 0.88
C THR A 42 6.43 1.36 0.62
N LYS A 43 6.86 0.88 -0.56
CA LYS A 43 6.87 -0.54 -0.90
C LYS A 43 7.66 -1.37 0.13
N LYS A 44 8.90 -0.98 0.45
CA LYS A 44 9.72 -1.73 1.42
C LYS A 44 9.07 -1.81 2.81
N ILE A 45 8.38 -0.76 3.25
CA ILE A 45 7.64 -0.78 4.52
C ILE A 45 6.51 -1.83 4.46
N TYR A 46 5.72 -1.85 3.39
CA TYR A 46 4.68 -2.86 3.20
C TYR A 46 5.26 -4.27 3.11
N ASP A 47 6.35 -4.48 2.37
CA ASP A 47 7.00 -5.78 2.25
C ASP A 47 7.48 -6.30 3.61
N MET A 48 8.11 -5.44 4.43
CA MET A 48 8.52 -5.79 5.80
C MET A 48 7.32 -6.11 6.69
N TYR A 49 6.24 -5.32 6.60
CA TYR A 49 5.02 -5.53 7.39
C TYR A 49 4.38 -6.90 7.09
N GLN A 50 4.23 -7.22 5.80
CA GLN A 50 3.69 -8.50 5.34
C GLN A 50 4.54 -9.68 5.80
N THR A 51 5.87 -9.56 5.63
CA THR A 51 6.82 -10.61 6.02
C THR A 51 6.81 -10.85 7.53
N THR A 52 6.75 -9.77 8.33
CA THR A 52 6.81 -9.86 9.79
C THR A 52 5.53 -10.43 10.40
N LEU A 53 4.36 -10.07 9.85
CA LEU A 53 3.07 -10.55 10.35
C LEU A 53 2.60 -11.84 9.68
N GLY A 54 3.29 -12.30 8.63
CA GLY A 54 2.87 -13.46 7.84
C GLY A 54 1.52 -13.25 7.13
N PHE A 55 1.16 -12.00 6.83
CA PHE A 55 -0.11 -11.65 6.18
C PHE A 55 0.14 -11.05 4.80
N ASP A 56 -0.57 -11.54 3.79
CA ASP A 56 -0.56 -10.97 2.44
C ASP A 56 -1.64 -9.88 2.32
N LEU A 57 -1.21 -8.62 2.27
CA LEU A 57 -2.08 -7.45 2.10
C LEU A 57 -2.77 -7.44 0.72
N TRP A 58 -2.18 -8.13 -0.26
CA TRP A 58 -2.67 -8.15 -1.64
C TRP A 58 -3.63 -9.29 -1.94
N SER A 59 -3.76 -10.27 -1.04
CA SER A 59 -4.62 -11.45 -1.18
C SER A 59 -6.03 -11.12 -1.69
N SER A 60 -6.73 -10.19 -1.05
CA SER A 60 -8.08 -9.78 -1.42
C SER A 60 -8.16 -9.10 -2.81
N HIS A 61 -7.16 -8.30 -3.16
CA HIS A 61 -7.09 -7.65 -4.48
C HIS A 61 -6.79 -8.69 -5.57
N TYR A 62 -5.89 -9.63 -5.26
CA TYR A 62 -5.52 -10.72 -6.14
C TYR A 62 -6.73 -11.64 -6.42
N GLU A 63 -7.48 -12.01 -5.38
CA GLU A 63 -8.70 -12.81 -5.51
C GLU A 63 -9.72 -12.14 -6.45
N ARG A 64 -10.07 -10.87 -6.18
CA ARG A 64 -10.98 -10.10 -7.04
C ARG A 64 -10.50 -9.99 -8.50
N MET A 65 -9.20 -9.81 -8.69
CA MET A 65 -8.59 -9.80 -10.01
C MET A 65 -8.75 -11.16 -10.71
N THR A 66 -8.45 -12.26 -10.02
CA THR A 66 -8.58 -13.62 -10.60
C THR A 66 -10.02 -13.95 -10.97
N GLU A 67 -11.00 -13.56 -10.14
CA GLU A 67 -12.42 -13.71 -10.46
C GLU A 67 -12.82 -12.92 -11.70
N THR A 68 -12.35 -11.67 -11.80
CA THR A 68 -12.60 -10.82 -12.97
C THR A 68 -12.01 -11.44 -14.24
N MET A 69 -10.78 -11.94 -14.14
CA MET A 69 -10.10 -12.60 -15.25
C MET A 69 -10.84 -13.86 -15.71
N LYS A 70 -11.36 -14.66 -14.76
CA LYS A 70 -12.19 -15.83 -15.08
C LYS A 70 -13.45 -15.44 -15.84
N LYS A 71 -14.18 -14.43 -15.37
CA LYS A 71 -15.40 -13.93 -16.03
C LYS A 71 -15.11 -13.44 -17.46
N LEU A 72 -14.02 -12.68 -17.65
CA LEU A 72 -13.61 -12.20 -18.97
C LEU A 72 -13.26 -13.36 -19.91
N LYS A 73 -12.56 -14.38 -19.41
CA LYS A 73 -12.22 -15.58 -20.18
C LYS A 73 -13.47 -16.36 -20.59
N ASP A 74 -14.42 -16.53 -19.68
CA ASP A 74 -15.69 -17.22 -19.96
C ASP A 74 -16.52 -16.48 -21.01
N SER A 75 -16.61 -15.15 -20.93
CA SER A 75 -17.28 -14.33 -21.94
C SER A 75 -16.58 -14.41 -23.30
N ASN A 76 -15.25 -14.29 -23.35
CA ASN A 76 -14.50 -14.39 -24.60
C ASN A 76 -14.67 -15.76 -25.27
N ASN A 77 -14.70 -16.83 -24.47
CA ASN A 77 -14.95 -18.19 -24.97
C ASN A 77 -16.36 -18.36 -25.55
N LYS A 78 -17.38 -17.71 -24.99
CA LYS A 78 -18.75 -17.73 -25.54
C LYS A 78 -18.80 -17.01 -26.89
N LEU A 79 -18.24 -15.81 -26.96
CA LEU A 79 -18.18 -15.03 -28.21
C LEU A 79 -17.45 -15.80 -29.32
N ARG A 80 -16.35 -16.50 -29.00
CA ARG A 80 -15.63 -17.34 -29.95
C ARG A 80 -16.41 -18.57 -30.46
N ARG A 81 -17.46 -19.00 -29.76
CA ARG A 81 -18.33 -20.10 -30.19
C ARG A 81 -19.50 -19.61 -31.05
N GLU A 82 -19.77 -18.30 -31.03
CA GLU A 82 -20.82 -17.66 -31.80
C GLU A 82 -20.33 -17.15 -33.18
N ILE A 83 -19.02 -17.26 -33.44
CA ILE A 83 -18.35 -17.00 -34.73
C ILE A 83 -17.98 -18.34 -35.36
#